data_AF-A0A924UUA4-F1
#
_entry.id   AF-A0A924UUA4-F1
#
_cell.length_a   1.000
_cell.length_b   1.000
_cell.length_c   1.000
_cell.angle_alpha   90.00
_cell.angle_beta   90.00
_cell.angle_gamma   90.00
#
_symmetry.space_group_name_H-M   'P 1'
#
loop_
_entity.id
_entity.type
_entity.pdbx_description
1 polymer ?
#
loop_
_entity_poly.entity_id
_entity_poly.type
_entity_poly.pdbx_seq_one_letter_code
_entity_poly.pdbx_strand_id
1 'polypeptide(L)'
;YAEQLVSHFPNQVFVLNHLAKPMIKGGEISRWRTAISALARHENVYCKLSGMVTEADWKNWNYEDFTPYVDIVFSSFGIDRVMFGSDWPVCDLAGGYGKVMDIVEKQVYSLSLDEQAKFWNTNATKCYKL
;
A
#
# COMPACT_ATOMS: atom_id res chain seq x y z
N TYR A 1 8.39 -11.65 13.47
CA TYR A 1 8.87 -12.58 12.41
C TYR A 1 9.14 -11.87 11.08
N ALA A 2 8.22 -11.11 10.49
CA ALA A 2 8.47 -10.45 9.19
C ALA A 2 9.66 -9.46 9.22
N GLU A 3 9.71 -8.57 10.20
CA GLU A 3 10.84 -7.62 10.37
C GLU A 3 12.18 -8.34 10.53
N GLN A 4 12.22 -9.37 11.38
CA GLN A 4 13.40 -10.22 11.54
C GLN A 4 13.81 -10.87 10.22
N LEU A 5 12.87 -11.42 9.44
CA LEU A 5 13.21 -12.01 8.14
C LEU A 5 13.89 -10.97 7.24
N VAL A 6 13.27 -9.81 7.07
CA VAL A 6 13.81 -8.73 6.23
C VAL A 6 15.20 -8.29 6.72
N SER A 7 15.40 -8.18 8.04
CA SER A 7 16.67 -7.75 8.61
C SER A 7 17.83 -8.71 8.34
N HIS A 8 17.56 -10.01 8.16
CA HIS A 8 18.59 -11.00 7.85
C HIS A 8 19.01 -11.00 6.37
N PHE A 9 18.24 -10.35 5.48
CA PHE A 9 18.51 -10.33 4.04
C PHE A 9 18.49 -8.90 3.49
N PRO A 10 19.40 -8.01 3.93
CA PRO A 10 19.39 -6.59 3.54
C PRO A 10 19.57 -6.36 2.03
N ASN A 11 20.18 -7.32 1.31
CA ASN A 11 20.40 -7.24 -0.14
C ASN A 11 19.28 -7.88 -0.97
N GLN A 12 18.30 -8.53 -0.32
CA GLN A 12 17.13 -9.09 -0.99
C GLN A 12 16.02 -8.04 -0.98
N VAL A 13 15.47 -7.74 -2.15
CA VAL A 13 14.29 -6.88 -2.26
C VAL A 13 13.06 -7.65 -1.77
N PHE A 14 12.28 -7.02 -0.91
CA PHE A 14 10.99 -7.53 -0.43
C PHE A 14 9.86 -6.60 -0.85
N VAL A 15 8.69 -7.17 -1.12
CA VAL A 15 7.47 -6.41 -1.38
C VAL A 15 6.41 -6.80 -0.37
N LEU A 16 6.01 -5.83 0.45
CA LEU A 16 4.87 -5.95 1.35
C LEU A 16 3.59 -5.80 0.55
N ASN A 17 2.81 -6.88 0.47
CA ASN A 17 1.54 -6.87 -0.25
C ASN A 17 0.42 -6.25 0.59
N HIS A 18 -0.50 -5.58 -0.08
CA HIS A 18 -1.79 -5.11 0.44
C HIS A 18 -1.71 -4.33 1.75
N LEU A 19 -0.69 -3.47 1.90
CA LEU A 19 -0.43 -2.72 3.13
C LEU A 19 -0.31 -3.61 4.39
N ALA A 20 0.05 -4.89 4.27
CA ALA A 20 -0.02 -5.87 5.35
C ALA A 20 -1.43 -6.16 5.89
N LYS A 21 -2.48 -5.90 5.11
CA LYS A 21 -3.90 -6.16 5.44
C LYS A 21 -4.33 -5.52 6.77
N PRO A 22 -4.35 -4.17 6.88
CA PRO A 22 -4.89 -3.51 8.06
C PRO A 22 -6.36 -3.91 8.29
N MET A 23 -6.81 -3.96 9.54
CA MET A 23 -8.21 -4.23 9.89
C MET A 23 -9.09 -2.98 9.67
N ILE A 24 -9.26 -2.56 8.40
CA ILE A 24 -9.94 -1.31 8.02
C ILE A 24 -11.39 -1.31 8.51
N LYS A 25 -12.12 -2.42 8.33
CA LYS A 25 -13.50 -2.59 8.80
C LYS A 25 -13.65 -2.31 10.30
N GLY A 26 -12.64 -2.65 11.10
CA GLY A 26 -12.64 -2.45 12.55
C GLY A 26 -12.07 -1.10 12.98
N GLY A 27 -11.54 -0.28 12.07
CA GLY A 27 -10.86 0.97 12.38
C GLY A 27 -9.57 0.81 13.17
N GLU A 28 -8.98 -0.40 13.23
CA GLU A 28 -7.79 -0.65 14.03
C GLU A 28 -6.53 -0.15 13.30
N ILE A 29 -6.02 1.01 13.72
CA ILE A 29 -4.83 1.62 13.11
C ILE A 29 -3.57 1.42 13.96
N SER A 30 -3.68 1.48 15.29
CA SER A 30 -2.51 1.64 16.17
C SER A 30 -1.47 0.53 16.02
N ARG A 31 -1.89 -0.73 16.18
CA ARG A 31 -1.00 -1.90 16.10
C ARG A 31 -0.42 -2.07 14.70
N TRP A 32 -1.26 -1.91 13.68
CA TRP A 32 -0.85 -1.99 12.28
C TRP A 32 0.18 -0.91 11.95
N ARG A 33 -0.04 0.33 12.37
CA ARG A 33 0.88 1.45 12.19
C ARG A 33 2.25 1.15 12.78
N THR A 34 2.30 0.66 14.02
CA THR A 34 3.59 0.30 14.64
C THR A 34 4.34 -0.75 13.83
N ALA A 35 3.65 -1.80 13.38
CA ALA A 35 4.27 -2.89 12.62
C ALA A 35 4.73 -2.44 11.22
N ILE A 36 3.91 -1.66 10.51
CA ILE A 36 4.24 -1.23 9.15
C ILE A 36 5.37 -0.18 9.15
N SER A 37 5.36 0.75 10.11
CA SER A 37 6.44 1.73 10.25
C SER A 37 7.76 1.06 10.64
N ALA A 38 7.74 -0.02 11.43
CA ALA A 38 8.95 -0.81 11.72
C ALA A 38 9.52 -1.46 10.45
N LEU A 39 8.69 -2.14 9.66
CA LEU A 39 9.10 -2.71 8.37
C LEU A 39 9.64 -1.65 7.40
N ALA A 40 9.04 -0.46 7.37
CA ALA A 40 9.44 0.61 6.47
C ALA A 40 10.84 1.17 6.74
N ARG A 41 11.42 0.94 7.94
CA ARG A 41 12.81 1.31 8.27
C ARG A 41 13.84 0.51 7.47
N HIS A 42 13.44 -0.61 6.89
CA HIS A 42 14.30 -1.41 6.04
C HIS A 42 14.22 -0.91 4.59
N GLU A 43 15.32 -0.33 4.09
CA GLU A 43 15.39 0.29 2.76
C GLU A 43 15.06 -0.67 1.61
N ASN A 44 15.32 -1.96 1.79
CA ASN A 44 15.05 -3.04 0.83
C ASN A 44 13.58 -3.51 0.79
N VAL A 45 12.66 -2.85 1.50
CA VAL A 45 11.23 -3.18 1.50
C VAL A 45 10.43 -2.13 0.73
N TYR A 46 9.71 -2.59 -0.28
CA TYR A 46 8.67 -1.85 -0.99
C TYR A 46 7.29 -2.19 -0.42
N CYS A 47 6.32 -1.30 -0.59
CA CYS A 47 4.92 -1.53 -0.22
C CYS A 47 4.01 -1.40 -1.45
N LYS A 48 3.12 -2.37 -1.63
CA LYS A 48 2.01 -2.24 -2.59
C LYS A 48 0.84 -1.55 -1.91
N LEU A 49 0.38 -0.45 -2.52
CA LEU A 49 -0.90 0.15 -2.23
C LEU A 49 -1.97 -0.60 -3.03
N SER A 50 -2.51 -1.67 -2.42
CA SER A 50 -3.42 -2.61 -3.05
C SER A 50 -4.33 -3.29 -2.02
N GLY A 51 -5.40 -3.96 -2.47
CA GLY A 51 -6.21 -4.85 -1.62
C GLY A 51 -6.92 -4.17 -0.43
N MET A 52 -7.04 -2.84 -0.39
CA MET A 52 -7.61 -2.13 0.76
C MET A 52 -9.13 -2.36 0.87
N VAL A 53 -9.85 -2.35 -0.25
CA VAL A 53 -11.32 -2.44 -0.28
C VAL A 53 -11.82 -3.76 0.32
N THR A 54 -11.05 -4.84 0.22
CA THR A 54 -11.38 -6.17 0.76
C THR A 54 -11.04 -6.33 2.24
N GLU A 55 -10.37 -5.36 2.85
CA GLU A 55 -10.16 -5.32 4.30
C GLU A 55 -11.13 -4.34 5.01
N ALA A 56 -11.90 -3.57 4.23
CA ALA A 56 -12.95 -2.66 4.70
C ALA A 56 -14.32 -3.35 4.82
N ASP A 57 -15.38 -2.59 5.14
CA ASP A 57 -16.74 -3.11 5.01
C ASP A 57 -17.13 -3.17 3.53
N TRP A 58 -17.09 -4.36 2.94
CA TRP A 58 -17.31 -4.60 1.50
C TRP A 58 -18.59 -3.98 0.93
N LYS A 59 -19.61 -3.75 1.78
CA LYS A 59 -20.90 -3.21 1.36
C LYS A 59 -21.02 -1.70 1.55
N ASN A 60 -20.33 -1.13 2.53
CA ASN A 60 -20.61 0.22 3.03
C ASN A 60 -19.37 1.09 3.23
N TRP A 61 -18.19 0.68 2.75
CA TRP A 61 -17.01 1.53 2.83
C TRP A 61 -17.21 2.84 2.08
N ASN A 62 -16.52 3.88 2.54
CA ASN A 62 -16.38 5.17 1.88
C ASN A 62 -14.90 5.52 1.71
N TYR A 63 -14.61 6.50 0.84
CA TYR A 63 -13.25 6.90 0.50
C TYR A 63 -12.41 7.24 1.74
N GLU A 64 -13.02 7.94 2.69
CA GLU A 64 -12.39 8.44 3.91
C GLU A 64 -11.89 7.32 4.84
N ASP A 65 -12.43 6.09 4.69
CA ASP A 65 -11.99 4.94 5.48
C ASP A 65 -10.55 4.53 5.15
N PHE A 66 -10.06 4.85 3.94
CA PHE A 66 -8.74 4.44 3.46
C PHE A 66 -7.66 5.47 3.73
N THR A 67 -8.01 6.77 3.74
CA THR A 67 -7.05 7.88 3.85
C THR A 67 -6.05 7.72 5.00
N PRO A 68 -6.46 7.37 6.25
CA PRO A 68 -5.51 7.21 7.34
C PRO A 68 -4.43 6.14 7.08
N TYR A 69 -4.80 5.05 6.39
CA TYR A 69 -3.88 3.96 6.07
C TYR A 69 -2.95 4.34 4.93
N VAL A 70 -3.49 5.00 3.91
CA VAL A 70 -2.71 5.51 2.77
C VAL A 70 -1.66 6.52 3.24
N ASP A 71 -2.05 7.48 4.08
CA ASP A 71 -1.15 8.49 4.65
C ASP A 71 -0.01 7.88 5.47
N ILE A 72 -0.32 6.85 6.28
CA ILE A 72 0.68 6.13 7.07
C ILE A 72 1.66 5.38 6.16
N VAL A 73 1.20 4.79 5.07
CA VAL A 73 2.07 4.11 4.09
C VAL A 73 3.00 5.10 3.41
N PHE A 74 2.47 6.21 2.87
CA PHE A 74 3.30 7.21 2.20
C PHE A 74 4.31 7.85 3.16
N SER A 75 3.89 8.20 4.38
CA SER A 75 4.80 8.78 5.38
C SER A 75 5.83 7.79 5.92
N SER A 76 5.54 6.49 5.94
CA SER A 76 6.48 5.47 6.45
C SER A 76 7.48 5.02 5.39
N PHE A 77 7.03 4.70 4.17
CA PHE A 77 7.89 4.15 3.11
C PHE A 77 8.55 5.22 2.25
N GLY A 78 7.91 6.39 2.13
CA GLY A 78 8.26 7.41 1.15
C GLY A 78 7.81 7.04 -0.26
N ILE A 79 7.67 8.06 -1.11
CA ILE A 79 7.15 7.90 -2.48
C ILE A 79 7.98 6.96 -3.36
N ASP A 80 9.28 6.82 -3.09
CA ASP A 80 10.19 5.96 -3.89
C ASP A 80 10.00 4.45 -3.65
N ARG A 81 9.18 4.06 -2.68
CA ARG A 81 8.99 2.65 -2.30
C ARG A 81 7.53 2.20 -2.23
N VAL A 82 6.60 3.03 -2.67
CA VAL A 82 5.17 2.69 -2.76
C VAL A 82 4.78 2.49 -4.22
N MET A 83 4.07 1.41 -4.54
CA MET A 83 3.61 1.12 -5.90
C MET A 83 2.14 0.68 -5.92
N PHE A 84 1.44 0.99 -7.01
CA PHE A 84 0.06 0.56 -7.20
C PHE A 84 -0.10 -0.96 -7.40
N GLY A 85 -1.22 -1.50 -6.96
CA GLY A 85 -1.77 -2.75 -7.47
C GLY A 85 -3.29 -2.82 -7.25
N SER A 86 -4.04 -3.34 -8.22
CA SER A 86 -5.50 -3.38 -8.12
C SER A 86 -6.03 -4.48 -7.19
N ASP A 87 -5.25 -5.55 -7.01
CA ASP A 87 -5.72 -6.82 -6.41
C ASP A 87 -6.88 -7.47 -7.18
N TRP A 88 -7.01 -7.18 -8.48
CA TRP A 88 -7.99 -7.83 -9.35
C TRP A 88 -7.61 -9.31 -9.58
N PRO A 89 -8.57 -10.26 -9.57
CA PRO A 89 -10.03 -10.08 -9.49
C PRO A 89 -10.61 -10.02 -8.07
N VAL A 90 -9.81 -10.14 -7.02
CA VAL A 90 -10.29 -10.19 -5.64
C VAL A 90 -11.01 -8.90 -5.24
N CYS A 91 -10.57 -7.75 -5.75
CA CYS A 91 -11.22 -6.47 -5.50
C CYS A 91 -12.69 -6.40 -5.99
N ASP A 92 -13.13 -7.28 -6.88
CA ASP A 92 -14.53 -7.35 -7.34
C ASP A 92 -15.50 -7.71 -6.20
N LEU A 93 -15.01 -8.33 -5.12
CA LEU A 93 -15.80 -8.61 -3.92
C LEU A 93 -16.26 -7.35 -3.17
N ALA A 94 -15.55 -6.24 -3.35
CA ALA A 94 -15.72 -5.03 -2.54
C ALA A 94 -15.68 -3.74 -3.39
N GLY A 95 -16.05 -3.79 -4.68
CA GLY A 95 -16.22 -2.59 -5.49
C GLY A 95 -15.61 -2.63 -6.88
N GLY A 96 -14.71 -3.59 -7.12
CA GLY A 96 -14.09 -3.83 -8.42
C GLY A 96 -13.05 -2.80 -8.84
N TYR A 97 -12.46 -3.04 -10.01
CA TYR A 97 -11.31 -2.29 -10.51
C TYR A 97 -11.54 -0.78 -10.57
N GLY A 98 -12.68 -0.33 -11.12
CA GLY A 98 -12.98 1.10 -11.29
C GLY A 98 -12.98 1.86 -9.96
N LYS A 99 -13.66 1.32 -8.94
CA LYS A 99 -13.68 1.95 -7.61
C LYS A 99 -12.31 1.98 -6.94
N VAL A 100 -11.49 0.94 -7.13
CA VAL A 100 -10.11 0.92 -6.64
C VAL A 100 -9.28 2.01 -7.31
N MET A 101 -9.42 2.19 -8.63
CA MET A 101 -8.76 3.27 -9.36
C MET A 101 -9.19 4.64 -8.84
N ASP A 102 -10.50 4.89 -8.71
CA ASP A 102 -11.03 6.17 -8.22
C ASP A 102 -10.43 6.55 -6.85
N ILE A 103 -10.32 5.58 -5.93
CA ILE A 103 -9.70 5.80 -4.62
C ILE A 103 -8.23 6.19 -4.82
N VAL A 104 -7.46 5.37 -5.52
CA VAL A 104 -6.01 5.57 -5.61
C VAL A 104 -5.66 6.84 -6.37
N GLU A 105 -6.33 7.14 -7.48
CA GLU A 105 -6.14 8.38 -8.25
C GLU A 105 -6.38 9.61 -7.39
N LYS A 106 -7.46 9.61 -6.60
CA LYS A 106 -7.75 10.72 -5.67
C LYS A 106 -6.69 10.86 -4.58
N GLN A 107 -6.15 9.75 -4.06
CA GLN A 107 -5.10 9.77 -3.03
C GLN A 107 -3.77 10.33 -3.56
N VAL A 108 -3.42 10.03 -4.82
CA VAL A 108 -2.15 10.48 -5.41
C VAL A 108 -2.26 11.79 -6.19
N TYR A 109 -3.46 12.34 -6.33
CA TYR A 109 -3.71 13.56 -7.10
C TYR A 109 -2.89 14.78 -6.63
N SER A 110 -2.62 14.87 -5.33
CA SER A 110 -1.83 15.96 -4.74
C SER A 110 -0.32 15.83 -4.96
N LEU A 111 0.15 14.65 -5.40
CA LEU A 111 1.56 14.41 -5.69
C LEU A 111 1.95 15.07 -7.02
N SER A 112 3.21 15.45 -7.13
CA SER A 112 3.77 15.93 -8.41
C SER A 112 3.71 14.86 -9.50
N LEU A 113 3.77 15.27 -10.77
CA LEU A 113 3.75 14.31 -11.89
C LEU A 113 4.88 13.28 -11.83
N ASP A 114 6.06 13.69 -11.34
CA ASP A 114 7.20 12.79 -11.15
C ASP A 114 6.93 11.76 -10.04
N GLU A 115 6.32 12.19 -8.95
CA GLU A 115 5.91 11.31 -7.85
C GLU A 115 4.80 10.35 -8.27
N GLN A 116 3.83 10.81 -9.05
CA GLN A 116 2.80 9.95 -9.64
C GLN A 116 3.44 8.93 -10.59
N ALA A 117 4.40 9.32 -11.43
CA ALA A 117 5.12 8.41 -12.31
C ALA A 117 5.93 7.37 -11.52
N LYS A 118 6.45 7.73 -10.34
CA LYS A 118 7.07 6.77 -9.41
C LYS A 118 6.07 5.74 -8.91
N PHE A 119 4.94 6.21 -8.39
CA PHE A 119 3.90 5.36 -7.82
C PHE A 119 3.25 4.42 -8.84
N TRP A 120 2.91 4.93 -10.04
CA TRP A 120 2.19 4.17 -11.07
C TRP A 120 3.08 3.20 -11.85
N ASN A 121 4.39 3.47 -11.99
CA ASN A 121 5.25 2.68 -12.85
C ASN A 121 6.67 2.52 -12.30
N THR A 122 7.40 3.61 -12.10
CA THR A 122 8.87 3.58 -11.96
C THR A 122 9.31 2.68 -10.79
N ASN A 123 8.59 2.72 -9.67
CA ASN A 123 8.93 1.91 -8.51
C ASN A 123 8.75 0.41 -8.76
N ALA A 124 7.66 0.02 -9.44
CA ALA A 124 7.44 -1.36 -9.82
C ALA A 124 8.50 -1.84 -10.81
N THR A 125 8.81 -1.04 -11.84
CA THR A 125 9.85 -1.33 -12.83
C THR A 125 11.22 -1.54 -12.17
N LYS A 126 11.62 -0.64 -11.26
CA LYS A 126 12.87 -0.79 -10.49
C LYS A 126 12.87 -2.02 -9.58
N CYS A 127 11.79 -2.23 -8.83
CA CYS A 127 11.66 -3.31 -7.87
C CYS A 127 11.69 -4.69 -8.54
N TYR A 128 10.97 -4.84 -9.65
CA TYR A 128 10.81 -6.12 -10.36
C TYR A 128 11.78 -6.31 -11.53
N LYS A 129 12.59 -5.29 -11.86
CA LYS A 129 13.54 -5.31 -12.99
C LYS A 129 12.85 -5.61 -14.33
N LEU A 130 11.77 -4.88 -14.60
CA LEU A 130 10.98 -4.98 -15.83
C LEU A 130 11.67 -4.29 -17.02
#